data_AF-A0A2D9PPI8-F1
#
_entry.id   AF-A0A2D9PPI8-F1
#
_cell.length_a   1.000
_cell.length_b   1.000
_cell.length_c   1.000
_cell.angle_alpha   90.00
_cell.angle_beta   90.00
_cell.angle_gamma   90.00
#
_symmetry.space_group_name_H-M   'P 1'
#
loop_
_entity.id
_entity.type
_entity.pdbx_description
1 polymer ?
#
loop_
_entity_poly.entity_id
_entity_poly.type
_entity_poly.pdbx_seq_one_letter_code
_entity_poly.pdbx_strand_id
1 'polypeptide(L)'
;MRLPFVFTFLLAYAIAGMTLAEEPVKRDDTPIIPAPVLLVADGLNNDGSLVKNYRRGLDYAIDYFGNYGPYYVYLLSSDSEESIRQIYLQRAKNRINQNSETSTAREQIAEFMKRNNVTNEIKAVLAGKAEGGLTWTQHPPILYEDVTTNAKGREKDPLENTWGALHEYHHVFQMAHCDTKQSRSSDKHINSWMAEGMASYSSAKFMQNLSLIDFEDYMLQLKKSGANIGRPGINEYVAKHPNWQL
;
A
#
# COMPACT_ATOMS: atom_id res chain seq x y z
N MET A 1 -22.63 -53.29 -60.85
CA MET A 1 -23.57 -52.31 -61.46
C MET A 1 -24.97 -52.58 -60.92
N ARG A 2 -25.41 -51.82 -59.91
CA ARG A 2 -26.78 -51.72 -59.33
C ARG A 2 -26.70 -50.92 -58.01
N LEU A 3 -27.59 -49.93 -57.83
CA LEU A 3 -27.89 -49.24 -56.57
C LEU A 3 -28.69 -50.16 -55.62
N PRO A 4 -28.69 -49.95 -54.28
CA PRO A 4 -29.79 -49.23 -53.58
C PRO A 4 -29.29 -48.23 -52.49
N PHE A 5 -29.95 -47.09 -52.22
CA PHE A 5 -31.02 -46.84 -51.20
C PHE A 5 -30.56 -47.22 -49.75
N VAL A 6 -30.63 -46.47 -48.62
CA VAL A 6 -31.29 -45.21 -48.14
C VAL A 6 -30.65 -44.77 -46.80
N PHE A 7 -30.84 -43.50 -46.43
CA PHE A 7 -31.20 -42.94 -45.10
C PHE A 7 -30.28 -41.82 -44.55
N THR A 8 -30.69 -40.61 -44.90
CA THR A 8 -30.91 -39.42 -44.06
C THR A 8 -30.54 -39.54 -42.57
N PHE A 9 -29.71 -38.62 -42.08
CA PHE A 9 -30.11 -37.79 -40.94
C PHE A 9 -29.64 -36.35 -41.16
N LEU A 10 -30.62 -35.45 -41.13
CA LEU A 10 -30.47 -34.01 -41.07
C LEU A 10 -29.73 -33.63 -39.78
N LEU A 11 -28.71 -32.77 -39.89
CA LEU A 11 -28.45 -31.77 -38.87
C LEU A 11 -28.05 -30.46 -39.55
N ALA A 12 -29.06 -29.72 -39.99
CA ALA A 12 -28.91 -28.30 -40.28
C ALA A 12 -28.92 -27.55 -38.94
N TYR A 13 -27.74 -27.16 -38.45
CA TYR A 13 -27.63 -26.03 -37.54
C TYR A 13 -27.19 -24.82 -38.35
N ALA A 14 -28.18 -24.00 -38.68
CA ALA A 14 -27.96 -22.60 -39.04
C ALA A 14 -28.21 -21.74 -37.79
N ILE A 15 -27.72 -20.50 -37.89
CA ILE A 15 -27.87 -19.35 -36.99
C ILE A 15 -26.67 -19.22 -36.03
N ALA A 16 -25.61 -18.53 -36.46
CA ALA A 16 -25.47 -17.08 -36.61
C ALA A 16 -25.19 -16.35 -35.29
N GLY A 17 -24.22 -15.45 -35.34
CA GLY A 17 -23.93 -14.51 -34.25
C GLY A 17 -22.64 -14.79 -33.48
N MET A 18 -21.54 -15.13 -34.14
CA MET A 18 -20.22 -14.83 -33.57
C MET A 18 -19.70 -13.56 -34.23
N THR A 19 -20.13 -12.42 -33.69
CA THR A 19 -19.31 -11.21 -33.76
C THR A 19 -17.98 -11.57 -33.09
N LEU A 20 -16.90 -11.57 -33.85
CA LEU A 20 -15.57 -11.43 -33.27
C LEU A 20 -15.65 -10.21 -32.35
N ALA A 21 -15.37 -10.40 -31.06
CA ALA A 21 -15.16 -9.28 -30.17
C ALA A 21 -14.04 -8.47 -30.80
N GLU A 22 -14.37 -7.28 -31.33
CA GLU A 22 -13.33 -6.29 -31.64
C GLU A 22 -12.51 -6.16 -30.38
N GLU A 23 -11.23 -6.53 -30.46
CA GLU A 23 -10.32 -6.21 -29.37
C GLU A 23 -10.43 -4.71 -29.16
N PRO A 24 -10.76 -4.24 -27.94
CA PRO A 24 -10.82 -2.82 -27.69
C PRO A 24 -9.47 -2.25 -28.09
N VAL A 25 -9.48 -1.36 -29.08
CA VAL A 25 -8.32 -0.55 -29.45
C VAL A 25 -7.82 0.05 -28.14
N LYS A 26 -6.66 -0.43 -27.67
CA LYS A 26 -5.94 0.17 -26.55
C LYS A 26 -5.68 1.62 -26.95
N ARG A 27 -6.52 2.54 -26.47
CA ARG A 27 -6.09 3.91 -26.30
C ARG A 27 -4.97 3.85 -25.29
N ASP A 28 -3.79 4.24 -25.71
CA ASP A 28 -2.62 4.38 -24.86
C ASP A 28 -2.74 5.63 -23.98
N ASP A 29 -3.92 5.81 -23.37
CA ASP A 29 -4.24 6.82 -22.36
C ASP A 29 -3.88 6.28 -20.97
N THR A 30 -2.89 5.37 -20.88
CA THR A 30 -2.43 4.85 -19.59
C THR A 30 -1.86 6.04 -18.82
N PRO A 31 -2.47 6.48 -17.71
CA PRO A 31 -1.97 7.62 -16.97
C PRO A 31 -0.53 7.33 -16.56
N ILE A 32 0.40 8.25 -16.87
CA ILE A 32 1.80 8.11 -16.42
C ILE A 32 1.79 8.24 -14.89
N ILE A 33 1.87 7.10 -14.20
CA ILE A 33 2.00 7.08 -12.75
C ILE A 33 3.42 7.55 -12.40
N PRO A 34 3.57 8.66 -11.66
CA PRO A 34 4.90 9.18 -11.33
C PRO A 34 5.67 8.19 -10.45
N ALA A 35 6.99 8.25 -10.51
CA ALA A 35 7.84 7.50 -9.59
C ALA A 35 7.60 7.97 -8.14
N PRO A 36 7.75 7.08 -7.14
CA PRO A 36 7.62 7.47 -5.74
C PRO A 36 8.60 8.55 -5.33
N VAL A 37 8.13 9.49 -4.50
CA VAL A 37 8.91 10.61 -4.00
C VAL A 37 9.24 10.38 -2.53
N LEU A 38 10.53 10.39 -2.18
CA LEU A 38 10.99 10.28 -0.79
C LEU A 38 11.39 11.67 -0.30
N LEU A 39 10.81 12.08 0.83
CA LEU A 39 11.17 13.29 1.56
C LEU A 39 11.75 12.88 2.92
N VAL A 40 12.98 13.30 3.16
CA VAL A 40 13.75 12.96 4.36
C VAL A 40 13.97 14.23 5.16
N ALA A 41 13.57 14.23 6.44
CA ALA A 41 13.80 15.35 7.33
C ALA A 41 15.30 15.53 7.61
N ASP A 42 15.72 16.78 7.86
CA ASP A 42 17.11 17.10 8.16
C ASP A 42 17.60 16.32 9.40
N GLY A 43 18.90 16.03 9.42
CA GLY A 43 19.53 15.22 10.47
C GLY A 43 19.51 13.71 10.20
N LEU A 44 18.79 13.27 9.16
CA LEU A 44 18.75 11.88 8.70
C LEU A 44 19.53 11.67 7.39
N ASN A 45 19.80 10.41 7.09
CA ASN A 45 20.38 9.90 5.85
C ASN A 45 21.76 10.50 5.52
N ASN A 46 22.56 10.80 6.55
CA ASN A 46 23.85 11.49 6.38
C ASN A 46 24.84 10.70 5.50
N ASP A 47 24.79 9.37 5.55
CA ASP A 47 25.62 8.46 4.74
C ASP A 47 24.88 7.86 3.53
N GLY A 48 23.63 8.27 3.30
CA GLY A 48 22.78 7.75 2.22
C GLY A 48 22.18 6.35 2.48
N SER A 49 22.50 5.70 3.59
CA SER A 49 22.09 4.30 3.85
C SER A 49 20.59 4.16 4.11
N LEU A 50 19.97 5.13 4.79
CA LEU A 50 18.54 5.15 5.07
C LEU A 50 17.72 5.10 3.76
N VAL A 51 18.00 6.00 2.82
CA VAL A 51 17.29 6.01 1.53
C VAL A 51 17.63 4.77 0.70
N LYS A 52 18.89 4.35 0.68
CA LYS A 52 19.32 3.15 -0.06
C LYS A 52 18.58 1.89 0.40
N ASN A 53 18.51 1.66 1.71
CA ASN A 53 17.87 0.47 2.28
C ASN A 53 16.35 0.53 2.14
N TYR A 54 15.73 1.72 2.24
CA TYR A 54 14.30 1.87 1.97
C TYR A 54 14.01 1.55 0.49
N ARG A 55 14.79 2.12 -0.43
CA ARG A 55 14.68 1.88 -1.88
C ARG A 55 14.86 0.42 -2.25
N ARG A 56 15.77 -0.32 -1.61
CA ARG A 56 15.91 -1.77 -1.80
C ARG A 56 14.57 -2.51 -1.65
N GLY A 57 13.76 -2.15 -0.64
CA GLY A 57 12.46 -2.76 -0.41
C GLY A 57 11.40 -2.22 -1.38
N LEU A 58 11.32 -0.90 -1.48
CA LEU A 58 10.34 -0.23 -2.35
C LEU A 58 10.47 -0.65 -3.81
N ASP A 59 11.68 -0.64 -4.36
CA ASP A 59 11.91 -0.95 -5.77
C ASP A 59 11.61 -2.42 -6.06
N TYR A 60 11.89 -3.33 -5.12
CA TYR A 60 11.45 -4.73 -5.22
C TYR A 60 9.92 -4.86 -5.22
N ALA A 61 9.24 -4.13 -4.33
CA ALA A 61 7.78 -4.17 -4.24
C ALA A 61 7.13 -3.62 -5.52
N ILE A 62 7.70 -2.57 -6.12
CA ILE A 62 7.25 -1.99 -7.40
C ILE A 62 7.49 -2.96 -8.55
N ASP A 63 8.65 -3.61 -8.61
CA ASP A 63 8.94 -4.62 -9.63
C ASP A 63 7.93 -5.79 -9.56
N TYR A 64 7.59 -6.22 -8.34
CA TYR A 64 6.66 -7.31 -8.13
C TYR A 64 5.18 -6.94 -8.37
N PHE A 65 4.70 -5.85 -7.75
CA PHE A 65 3.28 -5.48 -7.81
C PHE A 65 2.93 -4.58 -8.99
N GLY A 66 3.89 -3.81 -9.50
CA GLY A 66 3.65 -2.67 -10.37
C GLY A 66 3.72 -1.33 -9.63
N ASN A 67 3.86 -0.24 -10.39
CA ASN A 67 3.89 1.12 -9.85
C ASN A 67 2.45 1.66 -9.68
N TYR A 68 2.08 2.00 -8.45
CA TYR A 68 0.79 2.61 -8.11
C TYR A 68 1.04 3.93 -7.40
N GLY A 69 0.29 4.98 -7.76
CA GLY A 69 0.58 6.30 -7.25
C GLY A 69 -0.29 7.42 -7.80
N PRO A 70 -0.02 8.67 -7.38
CA PRO A 70 1.21 9.13 -6.70
C PRO A 70 1.47 8.53 -5.30
N TYR A 71 2.72 8.15 -5.02
CA TYR A 71 3.17 7.63 -3.71
C TYR A 71 4.28 8.51 -3.12
N TYR A 72 4.07 8.99 -1.90
CA TYR A 72 5.01 9.82 -1.16
C TYR A 72 5.46 9.10 0.10
N VAL A 73 6.74 9.17 0.39
CA VAL A 73 7.36 8.61 1.60
C VAL A 73 7.95 9.74 2.41
N TYR A 74 7.59 9.83 3.68
CA TYR A 74 8.05 10.86 4.60
C TYR A 74 8.84 10.20 5.74
N LEU A 75 10.16 10.35 5.71
CA LEU A 75 11.06 9.85 6.75
C LEU A 75 11.41 11.01 7.69
N LEU A 76 10.82 11.00 8.88
CA LEU A 76 10.89 12.12 9.82
C LEU A 76 11.76 11.79 11.04
N SER A 77 12.35 12.83 11.63
CA SER A 77 13.02 12.76 12.93
C SER A 77 12.76 14.04 13.71
N SER A 78 12.99 14.02 15.01
CA SER A 78 12.84 15.17 15.90
C SER A 78 13.94 16.24 15.75
N ASP A 79 14.88 16.10 14.81
CA ASP A 79 16.11 16.90 14.77
C ASP A 79 15.93 18.31 14.22
N SER A 80 14.90 18.52 13.39
CA SER A 80 14.66 19.81 12.74
C SER A 80 13.16 20.08 12.65
N GLU A 81 12.64 20.90 13.56
CA GLU A 81 11.24 21.34 13.51
C GLU A 81 10.91 22.03 12.19
N GLU A 82 11.84 22.83 11.66
CA GLU A 82 11.65 23.52 10.37
C GLU A 82 11.49 22.50 9.23
N SER A 83 12.39 21.51 9.13
CA SER A 83 12.31 20.48 8.09
C SER A 83 11.02 19.67 8.20
N ILE A 84 10.60 19.29 9.41
CA ILE A 84 9.30 18.65 9.65
C ILE A 84 8.17 19.53 9.12
N ARG A 85 8.12 20.81 9.49
CA ARG A 85 7.06 21.74 9.06
C ARG A 85 7.03 21.90 7.54
N GLN A 86 8.18 21.95 6.88
CA GLN A 86 8.26 22.01 5.42
C GLN A 86 7.72 20.73 4.77
N ILE A 87 8.00 19.56 5.33
CA ILE A 87 7.43 18.29 4.85
C ILE A 87 5.91 18.28 4.99
N TYR A 88 5.36 18.71 6.13
CA TYR A 88 3.89 18.80 6.29
C TYR A 88 3.25 19.84 5.38
N LEU A 89 3.93 20.95 5.11
CA LEU A 89 3.49 21.91 4.10
C LEU A 89 3.46 21.27 2.71
N GLN A 90 4.46 20.46 2.36
CA GLN A 90 4.46 19.72 1.09
C GLN A 90 3.33 18.69 1.03
N ARG A 91 3.06 17.97 2.12
CA ARG A 91 1.89 17.08 2.25
C ARG A 91 0.58 17.81 1.98
N ALA A 92 0.43 19.01 2.55
CA ALA A 92 -0.73 19.86 2.31
C ALA A 92 -0.86 20.22 0.82
N LYS A 93 0.24 20.60 0.17
CA LYS A 93 0.28 20.94 -1.26
C LYS A 93 -0.08 19.75 -2.15
N ASN A 94 0.43 18.56 -1.85
CA ASN A 94 0.15 17.35 -2.62
C ASN A 94 -1.33 16.97 -2.59
N ARG A 95 -2.05 17.35 -1.52
CA ARG A 95 -3.48 17.05 -1.30
C ARG A 95 -4.42 18.12 -1.86
N ILE A 96 -3.92 19.17 -2.53
CA ILE A 96 -4.77 20.22 -3.09
C ILE A 96 -5.70 19.64 -4.15
N ASN A 97 -7.01 19.84 -3.95
CA ASN A 97 -7.99 19.61 -4.99
C ASN A 97 -8.06 20.86 -5.88
N GLN A 98 -7.48 20.75 -7.09
CA GLN A 98 -7.49 21.82 -8.08
C GLN A 98 -8.88 22.13 -8.65
N ASN A 99 -9.82 21.20 -8.51
CA ASN A 99 -11.20 21.32 -8.99
C ASN A 99 -12.15 21.81 -7.88
N SER A 100 -11.63 22.31 -6.76
CA SER A 100 -12.48 22.86 -5.70
C SER A 100 -13.10 24.18 -6.13
N GLU A 101 -14.44 24.23 -6.16
CA GLU A 101 -15.20 25.46 -6.43
C GLU A 101 -15.33 26.38 -5.20
N THR A 102 -15.06 25.84 -4.02
CA THR A 102 -15.41 26.47 -2.73
C THR A 102 -14.20 26.86 -1.88
N SER A 103 -12.99 26.44 -2.24
CA SER A 103 -11.80 26.71 -1.43
C SER A 103 -10.55 26.89 -2.28
N THR A 104 -9.85 27.99 -2.06
CA THR A 104 -8.57 28.28 -2.69
C THR A 104 -7.48 27.34 -2.19
N ALA A 105 -6.40 27.17 -2.97
CA ALA A 105 -5.23 26.38 -2.56
C ALA A 105 -4.66 26.83 -1.19
N ARG A 106 -4.65 28.14 -0.91
CA ARG A 106 -4.17 28.68 0.37
C ARG A 106 -5.07 28.26 1.54
N GLU A 107 -6.38 28.28 1.36
CA GLU A 107 -7.33 27.86 2.38
C GLU A 107 -7.24 26.35 2.64
N GLN A 108 -7.14 25.54 1.59
CA GLN A 108 -6.96 24.09 1.71
C GLN A 108 -5.68 23.72 2.48
N ILE A 109 -4.56 24.40 2.20
CA ILE A 109 -3.31 24.23 2.96
C ILE A 109 -3.51 24.63 4.42
N ALA A 110 -4.09 25.81 4.68
CA ALA A 110 -4.28 26.31 6.03
C ALA A 110 -5.21 25.42 6.85
N GLU A 111 -6.25 24.86 6.23
CA GLU A 111 -7.16 23.89 6.85
C GLU A 111 -6.41 22.60 7.19
N PHE A 112 -5.70 22.00 6.23
CA PHE A 112 -4.93 20.77 6.44
C PHE A 112 -3.97 20.91 7.62
N MET A 113 -3.21 22.00 7.68
CA MET A 113 -2.22 22.25 8.74
C MET A 113 -2.85 22.44 10.12
N LYS A 114 -4.15 22.77 10.20
CA LYS A 114 -4.89 22.97 11.46
C LYS A 114 -5.61 21.71 11.94
N ARG A 115 -5.68 20.64 11.14
CA ARG A 115 -6.40 19.42 11.52
C ARG A 115 -5.76 18.79 12.77
N ASN A 116 -6.60 18.30 13.68
CA ASN A 116 -6.13 17.73 14.96
C ASN A 116 -5.19 16.53 14.75
N ASN A 117 -5.47 15.67 13.78
CA ASN A 117 -4.59 14.54 13.47
C ASN A 117 -3.21 15.02 12.96
N VAL A 118 -3.17 16.00 12.06
CA VAL A 118 -1.92 16.58 11.53
C VAL A 118 -1.10 17.23 12.64
N THR A 119 -1.73 18.06 13.47
CA THR A 119 -1.04 18.73 14.59
C THR A 119 -0.56 17.74 15.66
N ASN A 120 -1.29 16.66 15.91
CA ASN A 120 -0.86 15.60 16.82
C ASN A 120 0.30 14.79 16.26
N GLU A 121 0.30 14.49 14.97
CA GLU A 121 1.38 13.77 14.31
C GLU A 121 2.68 14.60 14.32
N ILE A 122 2.63 15.90 14.03
CA ILE A 122 3.77 16.81 14.18
C ILE A 122 4.32 16.78 15.61
N LYS A 123 3.44 16.85 16.62
CA LYS A 123 3.86 16.76 18.04
C LYS A 123 4.50 15.41 18.36
N ALA A 124 3.99 14.31 17.80
CA ALA A 124 4.55 12.98 17.99
C ALA A 124 5.96 12.86 17.40
N VAL A 125 6.16 13.39 16.19
CA VAL A 125 7.48 13.45 15.52
C VAL A 125 8.46 14.27 16.36
N LEU A 126 8.06 15.47 16.79
CA LEU A 126 8.91 16.35 17.63
C LEU A 126 9.24 15.72 18.99
N ALA A 127 8.36 14.87 19.52
CA ALA A 127 8.60 14.10 20.73
C ALA A 127 9.42 12.82 20.50
N GLY A 128 9.85 12.53 19.26
CA GLY A 128 10.64 11.36 18.90
C GLY A 128 9.88 10.03 19.01
N LYS A 129 8.54 10.06 18.99
CA LYS A 129 7.74 8.84 19.06
C LYS A 129 7.92 8.00 17.80
N ALA A 130 8.03 6.68 17.98
CA ALA A 130 8.06 5.74 16.87
C ALA A 130 6.62 5.33 16.51
N GLU A 131 6.03 6.08 15.59
CA GLU A 131 4.70 5.85 15.02
C GLU A 131 4.85 5.88 13.48
N GLY A 132 3.83 5.42 12.76
CA GLY A 132 3.85 5.48 11.31
C GLY A 132 2.87 4.54 10.65
N GLY A 133 2.85 4.60 9.32
CA GLY A 133 2.04 3.74 8.46
C GLY A 133 1.53 4.46 7.22
N LEU A 134 0.90 3.69 6.35
CA LEU A 134 0.27 4.21 5.14
C LEU A 134 -0.99 5.03 5.44
N THR A 135 -1.07 6.22 4.85
CA THR A 135 -2.29 7.02 4.75
C THR A 135 -2.62 7.31 3.28
N TRP A 136 -3.89 7.59 2.98
CA TRP A 136 -4.32 7.89 1.61
C TRP A 136 -5.49 8.87 1.59
N THR A 137 -5.78 9.42 0.41
CA THR A 137 -6.97 10.24 0.15
C THR A 137 -8.11 9.37 -0.37
N GLN A 138 -9.32 9.61 0.14
CA GLN A 138 -10.54 8.91 -0.28
C GLN A 138 -11.12 9.48 -1.59
N HIS A 139 -10.82 10.75 -1.90
CA HIS A 139 -11.30 11.44 -3.09
C HIS A 139 -10.12 12.03 -3.88
N PRO A 140 -10.28 12.26 -5.19
CA PRO A 140 -9.25 12.86 -6.01
C PRO A 140 -8.66 14.17 -5.41
N PRO A 141 -7.33 14.38 -5.49
CA PRO A 141 -6.35 13.45 -6.06
C PRO A 141 -6.17 12.22 -5.16
N ILE A 142 -6.24 11.01 -5.74
CA ILE A 142 -5.92 9.77 -5.02
C ILE A 142 -4.41 9.71 -4.90
N LEU A 143 -3.90 9.73 -3.68
CA LEU A 143 -2.48 9.64 -3.37
C LEU A 143 -2.26 8.78 -2.13
N TYR A 144 -1.08 8.20 -2.06
CA TYR A 144 -0.63 7.32 -0.99
C TYR A 144 0.56 7.96 -0.27
N GLU A 145 0.60 7.86 1.05
CA GLU A 145 1.59 8.50 1.90
C GLU A 145 2.07 7.54 2.99
N ASP A 146 3.30 7.04 2.89
CA ASP A 146 3.97 6.35 4.00
C ASP A 146 4.65 7.37 4.90
N VAL A 147 4.24 7.42 6.17
CA VAL A 147 4.82 8.32 7.17
C VAL A 147 5.55 7.50 8.21
N THR A 148 6.85 7.77 8.39
CA THR A 148 7.64 7.25 9.51
C THR A 148 8.02 8.40 10.42
N THR A 149 7.47 8.46 11.65
CA THR A 149 7.65 9.60 12.56
C THR A 149 8.99 9.58 13.32
N ASN A 150 9.66 8.42 13.40
CA ASN A 150 11.01 8.28 13.92
C ASN A 150 11.88 7.37 13.03
N ALA A 151 12.42 7.94 11.96
CA ALA A 151 13.29 7.24 11.02
C ALA A 151 14.72 7.05 11.53
N LYS A 152 15.13 7.63 12.68
CA LYS A 152 16.44 7.36 13.30
C LYS A 152 16.59 5.92 13.74
N GLY A 153 15.50 5.29 14.18
CA GLY A 153 15.47 3.87 14.47
C GLY A 153 15.75 3.05 13.21
N ARG A 154 15.02 3.36 12.12
CA ARG A 154 15.18 2.70 10.81
C ARG A 154 16.55 2.92 10.19
N GLU A 155 17.16 4.09 10.37
CA GLU A 155 18.53 4.35 9.88
C GLU A 155 19.57 3.40 10.51
N LYS A 156 19.36 3.03 11.78
CA LYS A 156 20.22 2.08 12.50
C LYS A 156 19.87 0.62 12.25
N ASP A 157 18.74 0.35 11.60
CA ASP A 157 18.25 -0.98 11.29
C ASP A 157 17.94 -1.13 9.78
N PRO A 158 18.97 -1.44 8.97
CA PRO A 158 18.80 -1.64 7.52
C PRO A 158 17.78 -2.70 7.14
N LEU A 159 17.56 -3.72 7.98
CA LEU A 159 16.61 -4.79 7.71
C LEU A 159 15.20 -4.28 7.91
N GLU A 160 14.91 -3.67 9.06
CA GLU A 160 13.60 -3.08 9.36
C GLU A 160 13.23 -1.98 8.35
N ASN A 161 14.21 -1.19 7.91
CA ASN A 161 13.96 -0.15 6.93
C ASN A 161 13.56 -0.69 5.54
N THR A 162 14.20 -1.78 5.10
CA THR A 162 13.79 -2.49 3.87
C THR A 162 12.44 -3.18 4.05
N TRP A 163 12.24 -3.82 5.20
CA TRP A 163 11.01 -4.54 5.50
C TRP A 163 9.81 -3.60 5.54
N GLY A 164 9.92 -2.48 6.26
CA GLY A 164 8.90 -1.45 6.34
C GLY A 164 8.49 -0.96 4.95
N ALA A 165 9.44 -0.70 4.05
CA ALA A 165 9.12 -0.29 2.68
C ALA A 165 8.31 -1.37 1.91
N LEU A 166 8.67 -2.66 2.07
CA LEU A 166 7.92 -3.77 1.46
C LEU A 166 6.49 -3.88 2.03
N HIS A 167 6.36 -3.76 3.36
CA HIS A 167 5.08 -3.85 4.07
C HIS A 167 4.14 -2.72 3.68
N GLU A 168 4.60 -1.47 3.75
CA GLU A 168 3.77 -0.31 3.43
C GLU A 168 3.40 -0.24 1.95
N TYR A 169 4.30 -0.63 1.04
CA TYR A 169 3.96 -0.67 -0.37
C TYR A 169 2.98 -1.79 -0.73
N HIS A 170 2.96 -2.90 0.02
CA HIS A 170 1.89 -3.88 -0.11
C HIS A 170 0.53 -3.24 0.18
N HIS A 171 0.43 -2.38 1.19
CA HIS A 171 -0.81 -1.64 1.45
C HIS A 171 -1.18 -0.71 0.29
N VAL A 172 -0.21 -0.10 -0.41
CA VAL A 172 -0.49 0.69 -1.62
C VAL A 172 -1.16 -0.19 -2.68
N PHE A 173 -0.60 -1.37 -2.95
CA PHE A 173 -1.20 -2.34 -3.87
C PHE A 173 -2.62 -2.72 -3.43
N GLN A 174 -2.82 -3.03 -2.15
CA GLN A 174 -4.12 -3.35 -1.59
C GLN A 174 -5.15 -2.22 -1.79
N MET A 175 -4.79 -0.98 -1.44
CA MET A 175 -5.67 0.18 -1.54
C MET A 175 -5.97 0.56 -3.00
N ALA A 176 -5.10 0.19 -3.95
CA ALA A 176 -5.34 0.39 -5.38
C ALA A 176 -6.38 -0.59 -5.97
N HIS A 177 -6.59 -1.76 -5.34
CA HIS A 177 -7.48 -2.81 -5.88
C HIS A 177 -8.71 -3.08 -5.02
N CYS A 178 -8.75 -2.59 -3.78
CA CYS A 178 -9.89 -2.73 -2.89
C CYS A 178 -10.69 -1.43 -2.80
N ASP A 179 -12.00 -1.55 -2.63
CA ASP A 179 -12.86 -0.38 -2.44
C ASP A 179 -12.90 0.01 -0.96
N THR A 180 -12.05 0.97 -0.60
CA THR A 180 -11.90 1.46 0.77
C THR A 180 -13.09 2.30 1.26
N LYS A 181 -14.12 2.53 0.43
CA LYS A 181 -15.30 3.33 0.77
C LYS A 181 -16.47 2.50 1.25
N GLN A 182 -16.47 1.20 0.95
CA GLN A 182 -17.57 0.30 1.31
C GLN A 182 -17.41 -0.28 2.71
N SER A 183 -18.54 -0.50 3.38
CA SER A 183 -18.60 -1.21 4.65
C SER A 183 -18.28 -2.70 4.47
N ARG A 184 -18.02 -3.39 5.60
CA ARG A 184 -17.55 -4.79 5.71
C ARG A 184 -18.61 -5.84 5.31
N SER A 185 -19.27 -5.67 4.16
CA SER A 185 -20.28 -6.59 3.64
C SER A 185 -20.02 -7.01 2.18
N SER A 186 -18.86 -6.68 1.62
CA SER A 186 -18.48 -7.07 0.25
C SER A 186 -17.06 -7.63 0.20
N ASP A 187 -16.81 -8.51 -0.77
CA ASP A 187 -15.47 -9.06 -1.08
C ASP A 187 -14.48 -7.98 -1.54
N LYS A 188 -14.95 -6.73 -1.72
CA LYS A 188 -14.16 -5.56 -2.09
C LYS A 188 -13.54 -4.85 -0.88
N HIS A 189 -13.85 -5.28 0.34
CA HIS A 189 -13.39 -4.66 1.59
C HIS A 189 -12.18 -5.39 2.20
N ILE A 190 -11.29 -4.64 2.84
CA ILE A 190 -10.11 -5.17 3.55
C ILE A 190 -10.39 -5.22 5.05
N ASN A 191 -10.43 -6.43 5.62
CA ASN A 191 -10.38 -6.61 7.07
C ASN A 191 -8.92 -6.59 7.58
N SER A 192 -8.68 -6.38 8.88
CA SER A 192 -7.32 -6.26 9.43
C SER A 192 -6.41 -7.47 9.16
N TRP A 193 -6.95 -8.69 9.11
CA TRP A 193 -6.15 -9.89 8.79
C TRP A 193 -5.73 -9.91 7.31
N MET A 194 -6.64 -9.51 6.42
CA MET A 194 -6.34 -9.33 5.00
C MET A 194 -5.42 -8.13 4.76
N ALA A 195 -5.52 -7.06 5.55
CA ALA A 195 -4.67 -5.88 5.45
C ALA A 195 -3.25 -6.20 5.94
N GLU A 196 -3.11 -6.39 7.24
CA GLU A 196 -1.83 -6.49 7.94
C GLU A 196 -1.22 -7.88 7.83
N GLY A 197 -2.04 -8.93 7.83
CA GLY A 197 -1.56 -10.30 7.71
C GLY A 197 -0.94 -10.58 6.35
N MET A 198 -1.57 -10.13 5.26
CA MET A 198 -1.01 -10.29 3.90
C MET A 198 0.18 -9.38 3.66
N ALA A 199 0.17 -8.15 4.17
CA ALA A 199 1.34 -7.27 4.13
C ALA A 199 2.53 -7.88 4.88
N SER A 200 2.30 -8.42 6.08
CA SER A 200 3.34 -9.10 6.88
C SER A 200 3.86 -10.36 6.19
N TYR A 201 2.96 -11.20 5.66
CA TYR A 201 3.33 -12.44 4.96
C TYR A 201 4.16 -12.15 3.71
N SER A 202 3.66 -11.26 2.85
CA SER A 202 4.32 -10.94 1.57
C SER A 202 5.67 -10.25 1.79
N SER A 203 5.73 -9.28 2.70
CA SER A 203 6.99 -8.61 3.04
C SER A 203 8.01 -9.59 3.61
N ALA A 204 7.61 -10.54 4.47
CA ALA A 204 8.50 -11.60 4.94
C ALA A 204 9.01 -12.49 3.79
N LYS A 205 8.13 -12.86 2.85
CA LYS A 205 8.52 -13.66 1.69
C LYS A 205 9.50 -12.90 0.80
N PHE A 206 9.31 -11.59 0.61
CA PHE A 206 10.22 -10.75 -0.17
C PHE A 206 11.56 -10.53 0.53
N MET A 207 11.55 -10.36 1.85
CA MET A 207 12.78 -10.32 2.64
C MET A 207 13.59 -11.61 2.50
N GLN A 208 12.93 -12.78 2.45
CA GLN A 208 13.59 -14.05 2.15
C GLN A 208 14.16 -14.07 0.72
N ASN A 209 13.39 -13.62 -0.28
CA ASN A 209 13.87 -13.58 -1.66
C ASN A 209 15.09 -12.65 -1.82
N LEU A 210 15.15 -11.59 -1.01
CA LEU A 210 16.32 -10.70 -0.88
C LEU A 210 17.47 -11.29 -0.03
N SER A 211 17.31 -12.53 0.46
CA SER A 211 18.25 -13.22 1.34
C SER A 211 18.55 -12.48 2.64
N LEU A 212 17.55 -11.77 3.18
CA LEU A 212 17.68 -10.93 4.38
C LEU A 212 17.18 -11.62 5.65
N ILE A 213 16.29 -12.61 5.53
CA ILE A 213 15.73 -13.37 6.65
C ILE A 213 15.49 -14.83 6.29
N ASP A 214 15.24 -15.66 7.30
CA ASP A 214 14.57 -16.95 7.16
C ASP A 214 13.05 -16.77 7.29
N PHE A 215 12.32 -17.10 6.22
CA PHE A 215 10.87 -16.97 6.19
C PHE A 215 10.16 -17.94 7.14
N GLU A 216 10.62 -19.20 7.22
CA GLU A 216 9.95 -20.22 8.03
C GLU A 216 10.07 -19.88 9.51
N ASP A 217 11.29 -19.52 9.94
CA ASP A 217 11.53 -19.08 11.32
C ASP A 217 10.67 -17.85 11.66
N TYR A 218 10.62 -16.84 10.78
CA TYR A 218 9.77 -15.66 10.99
C TYR A 218 8.29 -16.03 11.16
N MET A 219 7.74 -16.87 10.28
CA MET A 219 6.33 -17.25 10.36
C MET A 219 6.01 -18.03 11.63
N LEU A 220 6.93 -18.88 12.10
CA LEU A 220 6.81 -19.59 13.38
C LEU A 220 6.84 -18.63 14.57
N GLN A 221 7.65 -17.56 14.52
CA GLN A 221 7.66 -16.51 15.54
C GLN A 221 6.37 -15.69 15.52
N LEU A 222 5.88 -15.31 14.35
CA LEU A 222 4.64 -14.55 14.17
C LEU A 222 3.43 -15.28 14.76
N LYS A 223 3.35 -16.61 14.59
CA LYS A 223 2.35 -17.47 15.23
C LYS A 223 2.33 -17.32 16.76
N LYS A 224 3.49 -17.09 17.38
CA LYS A 224 3.63 -16.94 18.84
C LYS A 224 3.32 -15.52 19.30
N SER A 225 3.80 -14.51 18.59
CA SER A 225 3.74 -13.11 19.03
C SER A 225 2.46 -12.37 18.62
N GLY A 226 1.79 -12.79 17.54
CA GLY A 226 0.67 -12.08 16.92
C GLY A 226 1.04 -10.81 16.14
N ALA A 227 2.20 -10.20 16.44
CA ALA A 227 2.77 -8.98 15.85
C ALA A 227 1.72 -7.98 15.30
N ASN A 228 1.87 -7.53 14.04
CA ASN A 228 1.03 -6.52 13.38
C ASN A 228 -0.41 -6.99 13.10
N ILE A 229 -0.72 -8.27 13.31
CA ILE A 229 -2.06 -8.85 13.11
C ILE A 229 -2.95 -8.60 14.35
N GLY A 230 -2.37 -8.07 15.43
CA GLY A 230 -3.07 -7.63 16.64
C GLY A 230 -2.93 -8.60 17.81
N ARG A 231 -3.25 -8.10 19.00
CA ARG A 231 -3.50 -8.94 20.19
C ARG A 231 -5.01 -9.16 20.35
N PRO A 232 -5.46 -10.37 20.70
CA PRO A 232 -4.68 -11.59 20.94
C PRO A 232 -4.05 -12.17 19.67
N GLY A 233 -2.85 -12.76 19.77
CA GLY A 233 -2.28 -13.56 18.68
C GLY A 233 -3.17 -14.77 18.35
N ILE A 234 -2.98 -15.45 17.21
CA ILE A 234 -3.92 -16.49 16.74
C ILE A 234 -4.18 -17.60 17.77
N ASN A 235 -3.16 -18.03 18.52
CA ASN A 235 -3.33 -19.04 19.57
C ASN A 235 -4.18 -18.53 20.74
N GLU A 236 -3.96 -17.28 21.17
CA GLU A 236 -4.78 -16.64 22.22
C GLU A 236 -6.21 -16.39 21.72
N TYR A 237 -6.39 -16.06 20.43
CA TYR A 237 -7.69 -15.88 19.81
C TYR A 237 -8.47 -17.20 19.77
N VAL A 238 -7.86 -18.28 19.27
CA VAL A 238 -8.47 -19.63 19.22
C VAL A 238 -8.77 -20.15 20.62
N ALA A 239 -7.87 -19.94 21.59
CA ALA A 239 -8.12 -20.31 22.98
C ALA A 239 -9.34 -19.60 23.58
N LYS A 240 -9.58 -18.34 23.20
CA LYS A 240 -10.78 -17.57 23.61
C LYS A 240 -12.02 -17.88 22.77
N HIS A 241 -11.86 -18.45 21.58
CA HIS A 241 -12.94 -18.75 20.64
C HIS A 241 -12.82 -20.19 20.12
N PRO A 242 -13.00 -21.21 20.99
CA PRO A 242 -12.77 -22.62 20.65
C PRO A 242 -13.70 -23.15 19.55
N ASN A 243 -14.81 -22.45 19.29
CA ASN A 243 -15.79 -22.80 18.26
C ASN A 243 -15.57 -22.06 16.93
N TRP A 244 -14.50 -21.27 16.81
CA TRP A 244 -14.19 -20.57 15.57
C TRP A 244 -13.64 -21.57 14.54
N GLN A 245 -14.27 -21.63 13.36
CA GLN A 245 -13.82 -22.40 12.22
C GLN A 245 -13.43 -21.44 11.10
N LEU A 246 -12.28 -21.73 10.46
CA LEU A 246 -11.77 -21.01 9.29
C LEU A 246 -12.66 -21.23 8.07
#